data_AF-A0A2G9PA80-F1
#
_entry.id   AF-A0A2G9PA80-F1
#
_cell.length_a   1.000
_cell.length_b   1.000
_cell.length_c   1.000
_cell.angle_alpha   90.00
_cell.angle_beta   90.00
_cell.angle_gamma   90.00
#
_symmetry.space_group_name_H-M   'P 1'
#
loop_
_entity.id
_entity.type
_entity.pdbx_description
1 polymer ?
#
loop_
_entity_poly.entity_id
_entity_poly.type
_entity_poly.pdbx_seq_one_letter_code
_entity_poly.pdbx_strand_id
1 'polypeptide(L)'
;MENGINLRKKLISHKKLAQERTILANERNTLAYIRTGFSAFVLGIAAIKLFENDGFFLYAGWIAVLIGVLFVTLGIVYYPIRKRKIKSY
;
A
#
# COMPACT_ATOMS: atom_id res chain seq x y z
N MET A 1 24.02 -32.60 25.24
CA MET A 1 22.87 -32.64 24.29
C MET A 1 21.91 -31.45 24.44
N GLU A 2 21.81 -30.87 25.64
CA GLU A 2 20.89 -29.75 25.97
C GLU A 2 21.18 -28.42 25.24
N ASN A 3 22.46 -28.08 25.02
CA ASN A 3 22.84 -26.83 24.31
C ASN A 3 22.32 -26.74 22.88
N GLY A 4 22.22 -27.87 22.16
CA GLY A 4 21.71 -27.89 20.78
C GLY A 4 20.21 -27.56 20.69
N ILE A 5 19.45 -27.89 21.73
CA ILE A 5 18.00 -27.66 21.78
C ILE A 5 17.70 -26.18 22.05
N ASN A 6 18.45 -25.57 22.99
CA ASN A 6 18.33 -24.15 23.31
C ASN A 6 18.71 -23.25 22.12
N LEU A 7 19.78 -23.60 21.39
CA LEU A 7 20.19 -22.92 20.16
C LEU A 7 19.09 -22.98 19.08
N ARG A 8 18.51 -24.17 18.83
CA ARG A 8 17.40 -24.32 17.88
C ARG A 8 16.19 -23.47 18.26
N LYS A 9 15.79 -23.47 19.54
CA LYS A 9 14.64 -22.67 20.02
C LYS A 9 14.87 -21.17 19.82
N LYS A 10 16.09 -20.69 20.09
CA LYS A 10 16.49 -19.30 19.87
C LYS A 10 16.51 -18.92 18.38
N LEU A 11 16.99 -19.82 17.51
CA LEU A 11 16.96 -19.61 16.05
C LEU A 11 15.52 -19.55 15.51
N ILE A 12 14.61 -20.39 16.01
CA ILE A 12 13.19 -20.39 15.63
C ILE A 12 12.52 -19.07 16.05
N SER A 13 12.79 -18.57 17.26
CA SER A 13 12.20 -17.30 17.72
C SER A 13 12.70 -16.11 16.92
N HIS A 14 14.00 -16.04 16.61
CA HIS A 14 14.55 -14.97 15.77
C HIS A 14 14.02 -15.02 14.33
N LYS A 15 13.86 -16.22 13.75
CA LYS A 15 13.24 -16.38 12.43
C LYS A 15 11.80 -15.85 12.40
N LYS A 16 11.01 -16.16 13.43
CA LYS A 16 9.63 -15.65 13.55
C LYS A 16 9.59 -14.11 13.62
N LEU A 17 10.43 -13.51 14.45
CA LEU A 17 10.51 -12.05 14.59
C LEU A 17 10.99 -11.37 13.29
N ALA A 18 11.92 -11.97 12.55
CA ALA A 18 12.36 -11.46 11.26
C ALA A 18 11.24 -11.54 10.20
N GLN A 19 10.44 -12.60 10.23
CA GLN A 19 9.31 -12.79 9.32
C GLN A 19 8.19 -11.78 9.60
N GLU A 20 7.84 -11.56 10.86
CA GLU A 20 6.85 -10.54 11.26
C GLU A 20 7.28 -9.12 10.83
N ARG A 21 8.56 -8.78 10.98
CA ARG A 21 9.10 -7.49 10.49
C ARG A 21 8.98 -7.35 8.98
N THR A 22 9.20 -8.43 8.24
CA THR A 22 9.07 -8.45 6.78
C THR A 22 7.62 -8.25 6.35
N ILE A 23 6.67 -8.90 7.04
CA ILE A 23 5.24 -8.75 6.80
C ILE A 23 4.81 -7.30 7.11
N LEU A 24 5.22 -6.76 8.25
CA LEU A 24 4.87 -5.40 8.67
C LEU A 24 5.45 -4.32 7.74
N ALA A 25 6.68 -4.51 7.26
CA ALA A 25 7.29 -3.63 6.26
C ALA A 25 6.52 -3.67 4.92
N ASN A 26 5.99 -4.84 4.55
CA ASN A 26 5.22 -5.00 3.33
C ASN A 26 3.79 -4.41 3.44
N GLU A 27 3.16 -4.54 4.61
CA GLU A 27 1.91 -3.84 4.92
C GLU A 27 2.10 -2.32 4.88
N ARG A 28 3.21 -1.81 5.45
CA ARG A 28 3.57 -0.39 5.36
C ARG A 28 3.68 0.11 3.92
N ASN A 29 4.35 -0.64 3.04
CA ASN A 29 4.43 -0.26 1.63
C ASN A 29 3.05 -0.22 0.98
N THR A 30 2.19 -1.18 1.30
CA THR A 30 0.83 -1.22 0.75
C THR A 30 -0.02 -0.04 1.25
N LEU A 31 0.08 0.32 2.52
CA LEU A 31 -0.56 1.51 3.07
C LEU A 31 0.00 2.81 2.49
N ALA A 32 1.29 2.85 2.17
CA ALA A 32 1.91 4.00 1.49
C ALA A 32 1.34 4.19 0.08
N TYR A 33 1.14 3.11 -0.69
CA TYR A 33 0.49 3.17 -2.01
C TYR A 33 -0.94 3.70 -1.94
N ILE A 34 -1.73 3.24 -0.95
CA ILE A 34 -3.10 3.75 -0.73
C ILE A 34 -3.06 5.24 -0.41
N ARG A 35 -2.16 5.68 0.47
CA ARG A 35 -1.99 7.10 0.82
C ARG A 35 -1.65 7.95 -0.39
N THR A 36 -0.67 7.55 -1.20
CA THR A 36 -0.29 8.30 -2.41
C THR A 36 -1.41 8.36 -3.43
N GLY A 37 -2.17 7.26 -3.62
CA GLY A 37 -3.33 7.23 -4.51
C GLY A 37 -4.43 8.17 -4.03
N PHE A 38 -4.72 8.17 -2.73
CA PHE A 38 -5.72 9.07 -2.13
C PHE A 38 -5.30 10.55 -2.22
N SER A 39 -4.03 10.87 -1.97
CA SER A 39 -3.51 12.22 -2.14
C SER A 39 -3.63 12.71 -3.59
N ALA A 40 -3.32 11.87 -4.58
CA ALA A 40 -3.49 12.21 -5.99
C ALA A 40 -4.97 12.45 -6.35
N PHE A 41 -5.88 11.65 -5.82
CA PHE A 41 -7.33 11.81 -6.00
C PHE A 41 -7.83 13.16 -5.45
N VAL A 42 -7.49 13.49 -4.20
CA VAL A 42 -7.86 14.77 -3.57
C VAL A 42 -7.29 15.96 -4.34
N LEU A 43 -6.05 15.85 -4.80
CA LEU A 43 -5.38 16.90 -5.58
C LEU A 43 -6.04 17.10 -6.95
N GLY A 44 -6.51 16.02 -7.61
CA GLY A 44 -7.30 16.10 -8.84
C GLY A 44 -8.63 16.83 -8.66
N ILE A 45 -9.36 16.53 -7.58
CA ILE A 45 -10.61 17.24 -7.24
C ILE A 45 -10.33 18.72 -6.95
N ALA A 46 -9.27 19.01 -6.20
CA ALA A 46 -8.88 20.38 -5.88
C ALA A 46 -8.52 21.17 -7.15
N ALA A 47 -7.81 20.56 -8.10
CA ALA A 47 -7.47 21.19 -9.38
C ALA A 47 -8.72 21.50 -10.22
N ILE A 48 -9.70 20.59 -10.31
CA ILE A 48 -10.96 20.85 -11.04
C ILE A 48 -11.69 22.05 -10.41
N LYS A 49 -11.78 22.09 -9.07
CA LYS A 49 -12.48 23.17 -8.37
C LYS A 49 -11.77 24.52 -8.46
N LEU A 50 -10.44 24.52 -8.53
CA LEU A 50 -9.66 25.76 -8.56
C LEU A 50 -9.64 26.41 -9.96
N PHE A 51 -9.76 25.60 -11.02
CA PHE A 51 -9.62 26.05 -12.40
C PHE A 51 -10.87 25.76 -13.25
N GLU A 52 -12.06 25.98 -12.67
CA GLU A 52 -13.34 25.72 -13.35
C GLU A 52 -13.60 26.61 -14.58
N ASN A 53 -12.93 27.77 -14.67
CA ASN A 53 -13.14 28.76 -15.73
C ASN A 53 -12.20 28.59 -16.94
N ASP A 54 -11.14 27.78 -16.82
CA ASP A 54 -10.19 27.53 -17.92
C ASP A 54 -10.43 26.14 -18.52
N GLY A 55 -10.95 26.11 -19.75
CA GLY A 55 -11.32 24.86 -20.44
C GLY A 55 -10.18 23.84 -20.57
N PHE A 56 -8.92 24.31 -20.69
CA PHE A 56 -7.74 23.43 -20.72
C PHE A 56 -7.49 22.73 -19.37
N PHE A 57 -7.64 23.44 -18.26
CA PHE A 57 -7.46 22.89 -16.92
C PHE A 57 -8.59 21.94 -16.52
N LEU A 58 -9.78 22.14 -17.08
CA LEU A 58 -10.93 21.27 -16.86
C LEU A 58 -10.68 19.86 -17.43
N TYR A 59 -10.11 19.75 -18.64
CA TYR A 59 -9.69 18.46 -19.22
C TYR A 59 -8.53 17.82 -18.44
N ALA A 60 -7.52 18.61 -18.05
CA ALA A 60 -6.41 18.11 -17.24
C ALA A 60 -6.88 17.59 -15.86
N GLY A 61 -7.85 18.27 -15.25
CA GLY A 61 -8.48 17.86 -14.00
C GLY A 61 -9.24 16.54 -14.11
N TRP A 62 -10.01 16.33 -15.18
CA TRP A 62 -10.68 15.06 -15.44
C TRP A 62 -9.70 13.88 -15.61
N ILE A 63 -8.58 14.09 -16.33
CA ILE A 63 -7.53 13.09 -16.46
C ILE A 63 -6.90 12.80 -15.10
N ALA A 64 -6.62 13.83 -14.30
CA ALA A 64 -6.07 13.67 -12.96
C ALA A 64 -7.02 12.90 -12.01
N VAL A 65 -8.33 13.16 -12.10
CA VAL A 65 -9.35 12.41 -11.35
C VAL A 65 -9.42 10.96 -11.81
N LEU A 66 -9.43 10.68 -13.12
CA LEU A 66 -9.41 9.32 -13.65
C LEU A 66 -8.19 8.54 -13.15
N ILE A 67 -7.00 9.15 -13.22
CA ILE A 67 -5.76 8.55 -12.70
C ILE A 67 -5.87 8.33 -11.19
N GLY A 68 -6.36 9.30 -10.43
CA GLY A 68 -6.56 9.20 -8.99
C GLY A 68 -7.50 8.06 -8.60
N VAL A 69 -8.64 7.92 -9.28
CA VAL A 69 -9.57 6.80 -9.10
C VAL A 69 -8.88 5.48 -9.43
N LEU A 70 -8.14 5.40 -10.53
CA LEU A 70 -7.43 4.18 -10.93
C LEU A 70 -6.41 3.74 -9.88
N PHE A 71 -5.63 4.67 -9.31
CA PHE A 71 -4.69 4.42 -8.22
C PHE A 71 -5.39 4.02 -6.90
N VAL A 72 -6.50 4.66 -6.54
CA VAL A 72 -7.29 4.29 -5.34
C VAL A 72 -7.89 2.89 -5.51
N THR A 73 -8.44 2.58 -6.69
CA THR A 73 -9.04 1.27 -6.98
C THR A 73 -7.98 0.17 -7.00
N LEU A 74 -6.81 0.42 -7.61
CA LEU A 74 -5.66 -0.47 -7.53
C LEU A 74 -5.21 -0.68 -6.07
N GLY A 75 -5.09 0.39 -5.28
CA GLY A 75 -4.70 0.30 -3.87
C GLY A 75 -5.67 -0.55 -3.03
N ILE A 76 -6.99 -0.38 -3.24
CA ILE A 76 -8.04 -1.12 -2.52
C ILE A 76 -8.09 -2.59 -2.97
N VAL A 77 -7.99 -2.87 -4.27
CA VAL A 77 -8.08 -4.24 -4.81
C VAL A 77 -6.82 -5.06 -4.53
N TYR A 78 -5.63 -4.45 -4.58
CA TYR A 78 -4.37 -5.17 -4.37
C TYR A 78 -4.09 -5.50 -2.89
N TYR A 79 -4.63 -4.72 -1.96
CA TYR A 79 -4.45 -4.89 -0.50
C TYR A 79 -4.95 -6.25 0.03
N PRO A 80 -6.19 -6.71 -0.25
CA PRO A 80 -6.69 -7.99 0.25
C PRO A 80 -6.13 -9.22 -0.48
N ILE A 81 -5.74 -9.08 -1.75
CA ILE A 81 -5.23 -10.21 -2.56
C ILE A 81 -3.88 -10.70 -2.01
N ARG A 82 -3.06 -9.79 -1.48
CA ARG A 82 -1.73 -10.13 -0.93
C ARG A 82 -1.78 -10.70 0.49
N LYS A 83 -2.80 -10.34 1.29
CA LYS A 83 -3.01 -10.93 2.63
C LYS A 83 -3.31 -12.43 2.61
N ARG A 84 -3.90 -12.96 1.53
CA ARG A 84 -4.30 -14.38 1.45
C ARG A 84 -3.15 -15.35 1.17
N LYS A 85 -2.05 -14.92 0.54
CA LYS A 85 -0.92 -15.81 0.21
C LYS A 85 0.02 -16.12 1.38
N ILE A 86 0.00 -15.33 2.46
CA ILE A 86 0.95 -15.47 3.57
C ILE A 86 0.44 -16.43 4.64
N LYS A 87 -0.86 -16.78 4.67
CA LYS A 87 -1.41 -17.74 5.64
C LYS A 87 -1.21 -19.21 5.24
N SER A 88 -0.44 -19.47 4.18
CA SER A 88 -0.26 -20.80 3.58
C SER A 88 1.17 -21.36 3.69
N TYR A 89 2.07 -20.68 4.40
CA TYR A 89 3.43 -21.15 4.72
C TYR A 89 3.74 -20.85 6.18
#